data_AF-A0A1W0CX64-F1
#
_entry.id   AF-A0A1W0CX64-F1
#
_cell.length_a   1.000
_cell.length_b   1.000
_cell.length_c   1.000
_cell.angle_alpha   90.00
_cell.angle_beta   90.00
_cell.angle_gamma   90.00
#
_symmetry.space_group_name_H-M   'P 1'
#
loop_
_entity.id
_entity.type
_entity.pdbx_description
1 polymer ?
#
loop_
_entity_poly.entity_id
_entity_poly.type
_entity_poly.pdbx_seq_one_letter_code
_entity_poly.pdbx_strand_id
1 'polypeptide(L)'
;MTYIVQGSAPQLHWLQQRLASRGVSATADASGLPSWLPSDWQGFYLSSGYWINIDPLHQAPLPSRLRICLEQGISLLELDGAWQPLGADFGFMLLLGAEPAPPPAALTLLDALAPLPAAWLRCGPAGSARYTRQVWEALLFMLRRHAPPSPVTQTVPDWEAALREQWQLWEQLVRLSQRYLTERNLTADSATARQDFAEPPRQQNHYAASLASLILQANGCRHAWERLWSDFATQSPLASEN
;
A
#
# COMPACT_ATOMS: atom_id res chain seq x y z
N MET A 1 11.80 20.91 -16.12
CA MET A 1 10.46 20.69 -15.56
C MET A 1 10.58 20.84 -14.05
N THR A 2 9.77 21.70 -13.43
CA THR A 2 9.91 22.03 -12.00
C THR A 2 8.68 21.52 -11.27
N TYR A 3 8.90 20.70 -10.25
CA TYR A 3 7.85 20.24 -9.34
C TYR A 3 7.79 21.19 -8.16
N ILE A 4 6.59 21.50 -7.67
CA ILE A 4 6.44 22.40 -6.52
C ILE A 4 5.99 21.58 -5.34
N VAL A 5 6.80 21.55 -4.30
CA VAL A 5 6.57 20.77 -3.09
C VAL A 5 5.71 21.57 -2.13
N GLN A 6 4.67 20.93 -1.61
CA GLN A 6 3.86 21.49 -0.53
C GLN A 6 3.82 20.52 0.65
N GLY A 7 3.91 21.10 1.85
CA GLY A 7 3.84 20.38 3.12
C GLY A 7 5.14 20.45 3.93
N SER A 8 5.09 19.85 5.11
CA SER A 8 6.15 19.84 6.12
C SER A 8 6.48 18.44 6.65
N ALA A 9 5.83 17.41 6.09
CA ALA A 9 6.01 16.06 6.57
C ALA A 9 7.46 15.57 6.30
N PRO A 10 8.12 14.89 7.27
CA PRO A 10 9.54 14.51 7.16
C PRO A 10 9.90 13.77 5.87
N GLN A 11 9.01 12.92 5.36
CA GLN A 11 9.26 12.18 4.13
C GLN A 11 9.41 13.06 2.89
N LEU A 12 8.77 14.25 2.83
CA LEU A 12 8.93 15.16 1.70
C LEU A 12 10.39 15.61 1.55
N HIS A 13 11.09 15.79 2.66
CA HIS A 13 12.51 16.11 2.65
C HIS A 13 13.34 14.99 1.99
N TRP A 14 13.10 13.73 2.35
CA TRP A 14 13.81 12.58 1.76
C TRP A 14 13.48 12.40 0.28
N LEU A 15 12.23 12.64 -0.10
CA LEU A 15 11.79 12.61 -1.50
C LEU A 15 12.47 13.71 -2.32
N GLN A 16 12.56 14.94 -1.78
CA GLN A 16 13.28 16.05 -2.43
C GLN A 16 14.77 15.76 -2.60
N GLN A 17 15.42 15.22 -1.57
CA GLN A 17 16.83 14.80 -1.65
C GLN A 17 17.05 13.79 -2.78
N ARG A 18 16.18 12.78 -2.86
CA ARG A 18 16.22 11.77 -3.92
C ARG A 18 16.02 12.37 -5.31
N LEU A 19 15.03 13.25 -5.46
CA LEU A 19 14.78 13.92 -6.73
C LEU A 19 16.00 14.74 -7.17
N ALA A 20 16.58 15.52 -6.25
CA ALA A 20 17.77 16.31 -6.52
C ALA A 20 18.97 15.44 -6.93
N SER A 21 19.20 14.30 -6.26
CA SER A 21 20.28 13.36 -6.61
C SER A 21 20.09 12.70 -7.98
N ARG A 22 18.88 12.75 -8.53
CA ARG A 22 18.53 12.26 -9.87
C ARG A 22 18.38 13.38 -10.92
N GLY A 23 18.76 14.61 -10.57
CA GLY A 23 18.67 15.77 -11.47
C GLY A 23 17.24 16.27 -11.71
N VAL A 24 16.29 15.87 -10.86
CA VAL A 24 14.90 16.31 -10.91
C VAL A 24 14.68 17.42 -9.90
N SER A 25 14.32 18.62 -10.37
CA SER A 25 14.17 19.80 -9.51
C SER A 25 12.77 19.85 -8.88
N ALA A 26 12.72 19.80 -7.55
CA ALA A 26 11.51 19.97 -6.76
C ALA A 26 11.70 21.08 -5.71
N THR A 27 11.08 22.24 -5.92
CA THR A 27 11.27 23.44 -5.10
C THR A 27 10.10 23.63 -4.13
N ALA A 28 10.39 24.12 -2.92
CA ALA A 28 9.37 24.50 -1.95
C ALA A 28 8.88 25.96 -2.17
N ASP A 29 8.94 26.45 -3.40
CA ASP A 29 8.62 27.84 -3.72
C ASP A 29 7.11 28.08 -3.67
N ALA A 30 6.67 28.82 -2.65
CA ALA A 30 5.25 29.14 -2.43
C ALA A 30 4.64 29.94 -3.58
N SER A 31 5.44 30.66 -4.37
CA SER A 31 4.93 31.54 -5.44
C SER A 31 4.28 30.79 -6.60
N GLY A 32 4.59 29.50 -6.78
CA GLY A 32 3.98 28.68 -7.84
C GLY A 32 2.90 27.70 -7.36
N LEU A 33 2.59 27.66 -6.06
CA LEU A 33 1.47 26.86 -5.55
C LEU A 33 0.15 27.60 -5.82
N PRO A 34 -0.89 26.89 -6.29
CA PRO A 34 -2.17 27.53 -6.52
C PRO A 34 -2.87 27.88 -5.20
N SER A 35 -3.53 29.03 -5.14
CA SER A 35 -4.14 29.56 -3.92
C SER A 35 -5.27 28.70 -3.33
N TRP A 36 -5.85 27.79 -4.11
CA TRP A 36 -6.89 26.88 -3.65
C TRP A 36 -6.34 25.70 -2.83
N LEU A 37 -5.04 25.39 -2.95
CA LEU A 37 -4.45 24.17 -2.41
C LEU A 37 -4.26 24.30 -0.88
N PRO A 38 -4.94 23.49 -0.06
CA PRO A 38 -4.89 23.64 1.39
C PRO A 38 -3.49 23.42 1.96
N SER A 39 -3.03 24.34 2.82
CA SER A 39 -1.64 24.38 3.34
C SER A 39 -1.19 23.11 4.09
N ASP A 40 -2.12 22.32 4.60
CA ASP A 40 -1.87 21.06 5.31
C ASP A 40 -1.65 19.86 4.38
N TRP A 41 -1.96 20.00 3.09
CA TRP A 41 -1.71 18.95 2.11
C TRP A 41 -0.22 18.71 1.92
N GLN A 42 0.14 17.45 1.67
CA GLN A 42 1.52 17.02 1.51
C GLN A 42 1.66 16.42 0.11
N GLY A 43 2.65 16.85 -0.67
CA GLY A 43 2.81 16.33 -2.02
C GLY A 43 3.52 17.26 -2.99
N PHE A 44 3.29 16.98 -4.28
CA PHE A 44 3.89 17.70 -5.39
C PHE A 44 2.81 18.23 -6.34
N TYR A 45 2.86 19.53 -6.59
CA TYR A 45 2.10 20.15 -7.67
C TYR A 45 2.90 20.11 -8.97
N LEU A 46 2.25 19.67 -10.03
CA LEU A 46 2.79 19.62 -11.38
C LEU A 46 2.09 20.69 -12.21
N SER A 47 2.85 21.55 -12.86
CA SER A 47 2.33 22.64 -13.71
C SER A 47 1.47 22.15 -14.88
N SER A 48 1.48 20.85 -15.18
CA SER A 48 0.62 20.19 -16.15
C SER A 48 -0.81 19.92 -15.64
N GLY A 49 -1.21 20.44 -14.47
CA GLY A 49 -2.56 20.27 -13.93
C GLY A 49 -2.76 19.01 -13.09
N TYR A 50 -1.71 18.57 -12.38
CA TYR A 50 -1.77 17.37 -11.54
C TYR A 50 -1.29 17.66 -10.12
N TRP A 51 -1.92 16.99 -9.16
CA TRP A 51 -1.51 16.98 -7.76
C TRP A 51 -1.12 15.55 -7.37
N ILE A 52 0.15 15.33 -7.01
CA ILE A 52 0.60 14.06 -6.44
C ILE A 52 0.42 14.14 -4.93
N ASN A 53 -0.63 13.47 -4.45
CA ASN A 53 -1.03 13.45 -3.06
C ASN A 53 -0.21 12.43 -2.27
N ILE A 54 0.44 12.88 -1.19
CA ILE A 54 1.10 12.03 -0.21
C ILE A 54 0.37 12.18 1.13
N ASP A 55 0.01 11.07 1.75
CA ASP A 55 -0.68 11.05 3.04
C ASP A 55 -0.25 9.80 3.81
N PRO A 56 0.92 9.82 4.47
CA PRO A 56 1.53 8.61 5.02
C PRO A 56 0.72 7.97 6.15
N LEU A 57 -0.14 8.74 6.82
CA LEU A 57 -0.96 8.28 7.94
C LEU A 57 -2.40 7.94 7.50
N HIS A 58 -2.73 8.12 6.22
CA HIS A 58 -4.07 7.93 5.65
C HIS A 58 -5.17 8.67 6.41
N GLN A 59 -4.83 9.78 7.07
CA GLN A 59 -5.75 10.49 7.97
C GLN A 59 -6.77 11.32 7.20
N ALA A 60 -6.40 11.80 6.02
CA ALA A 60 -7.30 12.64 5.24
C ALA A 60 -8.25 11.78 4.39
N PRO A 61 -9.55 12.10 4.36
CA PRO A 61 -10.50 11.42 3.50
C PRO A 61 -10.18 11.71 2.03
N LEU A 62 -9.72 10.66 1.33
CA LEU A 62 -9.36 10.75 -0.09
C LEU A 62 -10.53 11.22 -0.99
N PRO A 63 -11.80 10.79 -0.79
CA PRO A 63 -12.92 11.28 -1.59
C PRO A 63 -13.07 12.80 -1.55
N SER A 64 -12.84 13.42 -0.39
CA SER A 64 -12.91 14.88 -0.25
C SER A 64 -11.79 15.58 -1.03
N ARG A 65 -10.56 15.03 -0.99
CA ARG A 65 -9.42 15.57 -1.77
C ARG A 65 -9.65 15.44 -3.27
N LEU A 66 -10.14 14.28 -3.72
CA LEU A 66 -10.49 14.03 -5.12
C LEU A 66 -11.53 15.05 -5.62
N ARG A 67 -12.58 15.31 -4.84
CA ARG A 67 -13.61 16.29 -5.19
C ARG A 67 -13.02 17.70 -5.32
N ILE A 68 -12.21 18.14 -4.36
CA ILE A 68 -11.58 19.46 -4.41
C ILE A 68 -10.70 19.60 -5.66
N CYS A 69 -9.86 18.59 -5.96
CA CYS A 69 -9.05 18.63 -7.18
C CYS A 69 -9.90 18.70 -8.45
N LEU A 70 -10.98 17.91 -8.52
CA LEU A 70 -11.91 17.93 -9.66
C LEU A 70 -12.57 19.29 -9.86
N GLU A 71 -13.04 19.94 -8.78
CA GLU A 71 -13.63 21.28 -8.81
C GLU A 71 -12.65 22.34 -9.33
N GLN A 72 -11.35 22.12 -9.15
CA GLN A 72 -10.28 23.00 -9.62
C GLN A 72 -9.73 22.62 -11.01
N GLY A 73 -10.30 21.59 -11.65
CA GLY A 73 -9.82 21.07 -12.95
C GLY A 73 -8.45 20.39 -12.87
N ILE A 74 -8.08 19.88 -11.69
CA ILE A 74 -6.80 19.24 -11.40
C ILE A 74 -7.00 17.74 -11.21
N SER A 75 -6.11 16.94 -11.79
CA SER A 75 -6.11 15.49 -11.58
C SER A 75 -5.28 15.12 -10.35
N LEU A 76 -5.87 14.38 -9.41
CA LEU A 76 -5.17 13.88 -8.23
C LEU A 76 -4.57 12.49 -8.52
N LEU A 77 -3.28 12.35 -8.27
CA LEU A 77 -2.56 11.08 -8.28
C LEU A 77 -2.25 10.71 -6.83
N GLU A 78 -2.76 9.58 -6.35
CA GLU A 78 -2.46 9.10 -5.01
C GLU A 78 -1.10 8.40 -5.02
N LEU A 79 -0.14 8.89 -4.23
CA LEU A 79 1.15 8.24 -4.05
C LEU A 79 1.30 7.77 -2.60
N ASP A 80 1.52 6.47 -2.47
CA ASP A 80 1.79 5.80 -1.21
C ASP A 80 3.08 4.99 -1.30
N GLY A 81 3.65 4.61 -0.16
CA GLY A 81 4.94 3.96 -0.12
C GLY A 81 5.46 3.65 1.27
N ALA A 82 6.65 3.07 1.29
CA ALA A 82 7.41 2.87 2.51
C ALA A 82 8.41 4.03 2.66
N TRP A 83 8.04 5.03 3.44
CA TRP A 83 8.86 6.23 3.64
C TRP A 83 9.91 5.99 4.72
N GLN A 84 11.15 5.78 4.30
CA GLN A 84 12.29 5.63 5.20
C GLN A 84 13.43 6.55 4.76
N PRO A 85 14.25 7.08 5.69
CA PRO A 85 15.37 7.97 5.35
C PRO A 85 16.30 7.37 4.30
N LEU A 86 16.58 6.07 4.40
CA LEU A 86 17.43 5.32 3.48
C LEU A 86 16.93 5.37 2.02
N GLY A 87 15.64 5.63 1.80
CA GLY A 87 15.09 5.81 0.46
C GLY A 87 15.63 7.05 -0.28
N ALA A 88 16.20 8.04 0.43
CA ALA A 88 16.88 9.16 -0.22
C ALA A 88 18.04 8.70 -1.10
N ASP A 89 18.78 7.68 -0.65
CA ASP A 89 19.93 7.14 -1.36
C ASP A 89 19.53 6.00 -2.33
N PHE A 90 18.66 5.11 -1.86
CA PHE A 90 18.35 3.85 -2.55
C PHE A 90 17.01 3.82 -3.29
N GLY A 91 16.17 4.85 -3.13
CA GLY A 91 14.82 4.92 -3.67
C GLY A 91 13.76 4.29 -2.76
N PHE A 92 12.49 4.54 -3.08
CA PHE A 92 11.34 4.19 -2.25
C PHE A 92 10.48 3.12 -2.89
N MET A 93 9.86 2.24 -2.10
CA MET A 93 8.72 1.46 -2.60
C MET A 93 7.57 2.43 -2.90
N LEU A 94 7.11 2.47 -4.16
CA LEU A 94 6.06 3.39 -4.60
C LEU A 94 4.83 2.64 -5.12
N LEU A 95 3.68 2.99 -4.58
CA LEU A 95 2.36 2.52 -4.96
C LEU A 95 1.55 3.72 -5.46
N LEU A 96 1.05 3.64 -6.69
CA LEU A 96 0.32 4.72 -7.35
C LEU A 96 -1.14 4.34 -7.54
N GLY A 97 -2.05 5.13 -6.96
CA GLY A 97 -3.48 5.13 -7.24
C GLY A 97 -3.81 6.22 -8.25
N ALA A 98 -3.94 5.85 -9.53
CA ALA A 98 -4.18 6.78 -10.61
C ALA A 98 -4.93 6.11 -11.77
N GLU A 99 -6.02 6.73 -12.19
CA GLU A 99 -6.71 6.40 -13.44
C GLU A 99 -7.23 7.72 -14.06
N PRO A 100 -6.84 8.07 -15.30
CA PRO A 100 -6.05 7.30 -16.27
C PRO A 100 -4.55 7.18 -15.93
N ALA A 101 -3.74 6.66 -16.87
CA ALA A 101 -2.30 6.55 -16.72
C ALA A 101 -1.63 7.91 -16.37
N PRO A 102 -0.57 7.90 -15.53
CA PRO A 102 0.09 9.14 -15.12
C PRO A 102 0.71 9.88 -16.31
N PRO A 103 0.70 11.22 -16.31
CA PRO A 103 1.32 12.02 -17.36
C PRO A 103 2.86 11.86 -17.36
N PRO A 104 3.56 12.21 -18.45
CA PRO A 104 5.03 12.11 -18.55
C PRO A 104 5.80 12.79 -17.40
N ALA A 105 5.27 13.90 -16.89
CA ALA A 105 5.82 14.59 -15.72
C ALA A 105 5.78 13.70 -14.47
N ALA A 106 4.63 13.09 -14.18
CA ALA A 106 4.49 12.20 -13.04
C ALA A 106 5.37 10.95 -13.22
N LEU A 107 5.47 10.40 -14.44
CA LEU A 107 6.37 9.28 -14.73
C LEU A 107 7.83 9.61 -14.41
N THR A 108 8.32 10.77 -14.83
CA THR A 108 9.70 11.21 -14.55
C THR A 108 9.96 11.31 -13.05
N LEU A 109 9.01 11.87 -12.29
CA LEU A 109 9.09 11.96 -10.83
C LEU A 109 9.08 10.56 -10.18
N LEU A 110 8.17 9.67 -10.60
CA LEU A 110 8.05 8.31 -10.07
C LEU A 110 9.33 7.49 -10.34
N ASP A 111 9.89 7.57 -11.54
CA ASP A 111 11.12 6.88 -11.91
C ASP A 111 12.33 7.37 -11.12
N ALA A 112 12.40 8.67 -10.82
CA ALA A 112 13.46 9.24 -10.01
C ALA A 112 13.35 8.83 -8.53
N LEU A 113 12.13 8.74 -8.00
CA LEU A 113 11.87 8.33 -6.62
C LEU A 113 12.04 6.83 -6.40
N ALA A 114 11.75 6.01 -7.41
CA ALA A 114 11.86 4.56 -7.31
C ALA A 114 13.34 4.09 -7.15
N PRO A 115 13.57 2.83 -6.73
CA PRO A 115 14.92 2.28 -6.64
C PRO A 115 15.58 2.18 -8.01
N LEU A 116 14.79 1.82 -9.03
CA LEU A 116 15.14 1.78 -10.44
C LEU A 116 14.02 2.43 -11.26
N PRO A 117 14.29 2.93 -12.48
CA PRO A 117 13.26 3.38 -13.40
C PRO A 117 12.18 2.30 -13.60
N ALA A 118 10.93 2.72 -13.64
CA ALA A 118 9.74 1.87 -13.66
C ALA A 118 9.55 0.94 -12.44
N ALA A 119 10.41 0.95 -11.42
CA ALA A 119 10.27 0.11 -10.22
C ALA A 119 9.27 0.70 -9.21
N TRP A 120 8.10 1.08 -9.71
CA TRP A 120 6.92 1.51 -8.99
C TRP A 120 5.70 0.75 -9.52
N LEU A 121 4.61 0.71 -8.76
CA LEU A 121 3.44 -0.09 -9.11
C LEU A 121 2.18 0.78 -9.20
N ARG A 122 1.53 0.79 -10.36
CA ARG A 122 0.16 1.30 -10.48
C ARG A 122 -0.81 0.28 -9.90
N CYS A 123 -1.49 0.64 -8.82
CA CYS A 123 -2.34 -0.25 -8.06
C CYS A 123 -3.78 -0.28 -8.59
N GLY A 124 -4.18 0.71 -9.39
CA GLY A 124 -5.55 0.94 -9.86
C GLY A 124 -5.93 2.42 -9.72
N PRO A 125 -7.22 2.78 -9.69
CA PRO A 125 -7.69 4.15 -9.44
C PRO A 125 -7.30 4.68 -8.05
N ALA A 126 -7.43 5.99 -7.83
CA ALA A 126 -7.15 6.63 -6.54
C ALA A 126 -7.87 5.92 -5.39
N GLY A 127 -7.14 5.58 -4.32
CA GLY A 127 -7.53 4.78 -3.15
C GLY A 127 -6.99 3.34 -3.21
N SER A 128 -6.50 2.91 -4.37
CA SER A 128 -5.90 1.57 -4.54
C SER A 128 -4.52 1.48 -3.90
N ALA A 129 -3.72 2.55 -3.92
CA ALA A 129 -2.38 2.52 -3.32
C ALA A 129 -2.46 2.36 -1.79
N ARG A 130 -3.38 3.07 -1.14
CA ARG A 130 -3.66 2.94 0.31
C ARG A 130 -4.06 1.51 0.69
N TYR A 131 -5.00 0.92 -0.05
CA TYR A 131 -5.42 -0.45 0.19
C TYR A 131 -4.23 -1.43 0.06
N THR A 132 -3.50 -1.36 -1.05
CA THR A 132 -2.34 -2.23 -1.29
C THR A 132 -1.27 -2.03 -0.21
N ARG A 133 -1.05 -0.78 0.24
CA ARG A 133 -0.12 -0.45 1.32
C ARG A 133 -0.50 -1.10 2.64
N GLN A 134 -1.78 -1.06 3.01
CA GLN A 134 -2.32 -1.65 4.24
C GLN A 134 -2.20 -3.18 4.21
N VAL A 135 -2.52 -3.81 3.08
CA VAL A 135 -2.32 -5.25 2.92
C VAL A 135 -0.84 -5.61 3.10
N TRP A 136 0.06 -4.89 2.43
CA TRP A 136 1.50 -5.14 2.53
C TRP A 136 2.03 -4.97 3.96
N GLU A 137 1.61 -3.93 4.69
CA GLU A 137 1.99 -3.76 6.10
C GLU A 137 1.51 -4.92 6.97
N ALA A 138 0.26 -5.37 6.79
CA ALA A 138 -0.26 -6.48 7.58
C ALA A 138 0.52 -7.78 7.30
N LEU A 139 0.84 -8.06 6.03
CA LEU A 139 1.67 -9.22 5.66
C LEU A 139 3.07 -9.12 6.28
N LEU A 140 3.72 -7.95 6.20
CA LEU A 140 5.03 -7.71 6.83
C LEU A 140 4.98 -7.85 8.35
N PHE A 141 3.89 -7.37 8.98
CA PHE A 141 3.69 -7.50 10.41
C PHE A 141 3.63 -8.97 10.83
N MET A 142 2.90 -9.82 10.10
CA MET A 142 2.88 -11.27 10.35
C MET A 142 4.28 -11.88 10.26
N LEU A 143 5.05 -11.53 9.22
CA LEU A 143 6.39 -12.08 9.03
C LEU A 143 7.36 -11.66 10.14
N ARG A 144 7.31 -10.41 10.60
CA ARG A 144 8.24 -9.88 11.63
C ARG A 144 7.94 -10.41 13.02
N ARG A 145 6.69 -10.79 13.30
CA ARG A 145 6.26 -11.25 14.64
C ARG A 145 6.81 -12.63 15.00
N HIS A 146 7.18 -13.42 14.00
CA HIS A 146 7.86 -14.71 14.17
C HIS A 146 9.30 -14.58 13.70
N ALA A 147 10.12 -13.90 14.49
CA ALA A 147 11.55 -13.93 14.27
C ALA A 147 12.03 -15.40 14.25
N PRO A 148 12.94 -15.78 13.33
CA PRO A 148 13.46 -17.13 13.31
C PRO A 148 14.06 -17.47 14.69
N PRO A 149 13.87 -18.72 15.18
CA PRO A 149 14.39 -19.12 16.47
C PRO A 149 15.89 -18.84 16.54
N SER A 150 16.31 -18.02 17.50
CA SER A 150 17.73 -17.75 17.76
C SER A 150 18.26 -18.84 18.68
N PRO A 151 19.47 -19.38 18.43
CA PRO A 151 20.08 -20.39 19.30
C PRO A 151 20.31 -19.90 20.75
N VAL A 152 20.19 -18.59 21.00
CA VAL A 152 20.42 -17.96 22.30
C VAL A 152 19.15 -17.91 23.17
N THR A 153 17.96 -18.00 22.58
CA THR A 153 16.67 -17.98 23.30
C THR A 153 16.04 -19.37 23.30
N GLN A 154 16.17 -20.10 24.41
CA GLN A 154 15.48 -21.37 24.67
C GLN A 154 14.02 -21.17 25.11
N THR A 155 13.31 -20.21 24.53
CA THR A 155 11.87 -20.08 24.75
C THR A 155 11.15 -20.97 23.76
N VAL A 156 10.45 -21.99 24.27
CA VAL A 156 9.48 -22.75 23.47
C VAL A 156 8.44 -21.75 22.97
N PRO A 157 8.26 -21.58 21.64
CA PRO A 157 7.26 -20.67 21.12
C PRO A 157 5.87 -21.15 21.52
N ASP A 158 5.04 -20.25 22.06
CA ASP A 158 3.60 -20.48 22.18
C ASP A 158 2.99 -20.40 20.77
N TRP A 159 3.08 -21.52 20.07
CA TRP A 159 2.60 -21.68 18.71
C TRP A 159 1.08 -21.47 18.63
N GLU A 160 0.34 -21.75 19.71
CA GLU A 160 -1.11 -21.63 19.75
C GLU A 160 -1.50 -20.15 19.71
N ALA A 161 -0.92 -19.35 20.61
CA ALA A 161 -1.13 -17.91 20.63
C ALA A 161 -0.65 -17.24 19.33
N ALA A 162 0.53 -17.64 18.84
CA ALA A 162 1.09 -17.15 17.57
C ALA A 162 0.14 -17.38 16.38
N LEU A 163 -0.37 -18.61 16.20
CA LEU A 163 -1.30 -18.93 15.13
C LEU A 163 -2.63 -18.17 15.29
N ARG A 164 -3.13 -18.01 16.52
CA ARG A 164 -4.36 -17.26 16.80
C ARG A 164 -4.22 -15.78 16.44
N GLU A 165 -3.08 -15.17 16.73
CA GLU A 165 -2.82 -13.77 16.35
C GLU A 165 -2.69 -13.58 14.84
N GLN A 166 -1.99 -14.49 14.14
CA GLN A 166 -1.93 -14.50 12.67
C GLN A 166 -3.33 -14.61 12.07
N TRP A 167 -4.16 -15.46 12.67
CA TRP A 167 -5.53 -15.67 12.22
C TRP A 167 -6.40 -14.41 12.36
N GLN A 168 -6.32 -13.72 13.51
CA GLN A 168 -7.05 -12.46 13.72
C GLN A 168 -6.67 -11.40 12.68
N LEU A 169 -5.37 -11.30 12.35
CA LEU A 169 -4.93 -10.38 11.31
C LEU A 169 -5.43 -10.79 9.92
N TRP A 170 -5.44 -12.10 9.62
CA TRP A 170 -6.02 -12.61 8.38
C TRP A 170 -7.50 -12.24 8.24
N GLU A 171 -8.29 -12.38 9.30
CA GLU A 171 -9.71 -11.97 9.28
C GLU A 171 -9.87 -10.46 9.01
N GLN A 172 -8.97 -9.63 9.56
CA GLN A 172 -8.97 -8.20 9.28
C GLN A 172 -8.64 -7.91 7.80
N LEU A 173 -7.67 -8.63 7.23
CA LEU A 173 -7.33 -8.54 5.81
C LEU A 173 -8.49 -8.94 4.89
N VAL A 174 -9.22 -9.99 5.24
CA VAL A 174 -10.43 -10.43 4.52
C VAL A 174 -11.50 -9.33 4.56
N ARG A 175 -11.80 -8.78 5.74
CA ARG A 175 -12.77 -7.68 5.88
C ARG A 175 -12.35 -6.43 5.10
N LEU A 176 -11.07 -6.06 5.16
CA LEU A 176 -10.52 -4.94 4.41
C LEU A 176 -10.69 -5.15 2.90
N SER A 177 -10.40 -6.35 2.39
CA SER A 177 -10.50 -6.70 0.97
C SER A 177 -11.96 -6.72 0.48
N GLN A 178 -12.87 -7.26 1.29
CA GLN A 178 -14.30 -7.24 0.99
C GLN A 178 -14.85 -5.81 0.94
N ARG A 179 -14.46 -4.98 1.91
CA ARG A 179 -14.83 -3.56 1.95
C ARG A 179 -14.31 -2.83 0.70
N TYR A 180 -13.04 -3.05 0.35
CA TYR A 180 -12.42 -2.44 -0.83
C TYR A 180 -13.19 -2.75 -2.12
N LEU A 181 -13.51 -4.01 -2.37
CA LEU A 181 -14.28 -4.41 -3.56
C LEU A 181 -15.70 -3.83 -3.55
N THR A 182 -16.36 -3.84 -2.39
CA THR A 182 -17.72 -3.31 -2.23
C THR A 182 -17.79 -1.81 -2.52
N GLU A 183 -16.89 -1.02 -1.93
CA GLU A 183 -16.82 0.43 -2.15
C GLU A 183 -16.55 0.80 -3.61
N ARG A 184 -15.96 -0.12 -4.38
CA ARG A 184 -15.64 0.04 -5.81
C ARG A 184 -16.67 -0.56 -6.75
N ASN A 185 -17.73 -1.18 -6.23
CA ASN A 185 -18.69 -1.97 -7.00
C ASN A 185 -18.03 -3.06 -7.86
N LEU A 186 -17.00 -3.72 -7.32
CA LEU A 186 -16.30 -4.82 -7.97
C LEU A 186 -16.78 -6.15 -7.39
N THR A 187 -17.02 -7.13 -8.25
CA THR A 187 -17.34 -8.49 -7.85
C THR A 187 -16.07 -9.31 -7.71
N ALA A 188 -15.91 -10.01 -6.60
CA ALA A 188 -14.84 -11.00 -6.47
C ALA A 188 -15.18 -12.22 -7.33
N ASP A 189 -14.46 -12.42 -8.44
CA ASP A 189 -14.51 -13.71 -9.14
C ASP A 189 -13.52 -14.68 -8.50
N SER A 190 -14.03 -15.53 -7.63
CA SER A 190 -13.22 -16.53 -6.94
C SER A 190 -12.59 -17.58 -7.86
N ALA A 191 -13.11 -17.78 -9.07
CA ALA A 191 -12.61 -18.80 -9.99
C ALA A 191 -11.33 -18.34 -10.69
N THR A 192 -11.25 -17.06 -11.08
CA THR A 192 -10.11 -16.50 -11.82
C THR A 192 -9.11 -15.77 -10.93
N ALA A 193 -9.45 -15.42 -9.69
CA ALA A 193 -8.62 -14.60 -8.79
C ALA A 193 -7.13 -14.98 -8.74
N ARG A 194 -6.81 -16.29 -8.65
CA ARG A 194 -5.42 -16.77 -8.67
C ARG A 194 -4.72 -16.54 -10.00
N GLN A 195 -5.43 -16.75 -11.11
CA GLN A 195 -4.89 -16.55 -12.45
C GLN A 195 -4.69 -15.05 -12.72
N ASP A 196 -5.67 -14.22 -12.40
CA ASP A 196 -5.62 -12.77 -12.58
C ASP A 196 -4.48 -12.15 -11.75
N PHE A 197 -4.27 -12.63 -10.52
CA PHE A 197 -3.15 -12.17 -9.69
C PHE A 197 -1.79 -12.71 -10.16
N ALA A 198 -1.74 -13.88 -10.82
CA ALA A 198 -0.51 -14.46 -11.34
C ALA A 198 0.05 -13.70 -12.56
N GLU A 199 -0.76 -12.86 -13.21
CA GLU A 199 -0.27 -11.95 -14.23
C GLU A 199 0.80 -11.00 -13.67
N PRO A 200 1.83 -10.62 -14.45
CA PRO A 200 2.80 -9.62 -14.03
C PRO A 200 2.10 -8.34 -13.52
N PRO A 201 2.46 -7.80 -12.34
CA PRO A 201 1.74 -6.68 -11.74
C PRO A 201 1.58 -5.44 -12.64
N ARG A 202 2.51 -5.21 -13.57
CA ARG A 202 2.44 -4.11 -14.54
C ARG A 202 1.41 -4.32 -15.66
N GLN A 203 1.00 -5.56 -15.93
CA GLN A 203 0.00 -5.92 -16.93
C GLN A 203 -1.42 -5.90 -16.35
N GLN A 204 -1.55 -5.98 -15.02
CA GLN A 204 -2.83 -5.91 -14.35
C GLN A 204 -3.39 -4.48 -14.43
N ASN A 205 -4.61 -4.34 -14.95
CA ASN A 205 -5.31 -3.05 -15.00
C ASN A 205 -5.61 -2.51 -13.60
N HIS A 206 -5.95 -3.41 -12.67
CA HIS A 206 -6.38 -3.08 -11.32
C HIS A 206 -5.79 -4.05 -10.30
N TYR A 207 -4.47 -3.97 -10.09
CA TYR A 207 -3.74 -4.84 -9.17
C TYR A 207 -4.37 -4.98 -7.77
N ALA A 208 -4.85 -3.87 -7.19
CA ALA A 208 -5.51 -3.88 -5.89
C ALA A 208 -6.79 -4.73 -5.87
N ALA A 209 -7.57 -4.74 -6.94
CA ALA A 209 -8.75 -5.60 -7.04
C ALA A 209 -8.36 -7.07 -7.18
N SER A 210 -7.36 -7.40 -8.00
CA SER A 210 -6.83 -8.77 -8.12
C SER A 210 -6.30 -9.28 -6.77
N LEU A 211 -5.56 -8.45 -6.04
CA LEU A 211 -5.07 -8.76 -4.69
C LEU A 211 -6.22 -9.00 -3.71
N ALA A 212 -7.24 -8.14 -3.71
CA ALA A 212 -8.42 -8.30 -2.86
C ALA A 212 -9.18 -9.59 -3.15
N SER A 213 -9.41 -9.90 -4.44
CA SER A 213 -10.05 -11.14 -4.88
C SER A 213 -9.24 -12.37 -4.46
N LEU A 214 -7.91 -12.33 -4.58
CA LEU A 214 -7.04 -13.42 -4.13
C LEU A 214 -7.14 -13.64 -2.61
N ILE A 215 -7.15 -12.58 -1.81
CA ILE A 215 -7.32 -12.68 -0.34
C ILE A 215 -8.67 -13.31 0.01
N LEU A 216 -9.76 -12.90 -0.66
CA LEU A 216 -11.07 -13.50 -0.44
C LEU A 216 -11.13 -14.96 -0.90
N GLN A 217 -10.46 -15.32 -1.99
CA GLN A 217 -10.36 -16.71 -2.44
C GLN A 217 -9.58 -17.56 -1.42
N ALA A 218 -8.46 -17.05 -0.90
CA ALA A 218 -7.66 -17.72 0.12
C ALA A 218 -8.42 -17.89 1.45
N ASN A 219 -9.44 -17.08 1.73
CA ASN A 219 -10.34 -17.32 2.85
C ASN A 219 -11.13 -18.63 2.72
N GLY A 220 -11.26 -19.22 1.52
CA GLY A 220 -11.77 -20.58 1.35
C GLY A 220 -10.95 -21.62 2.13
N CYS A 221 -9.66 -21.38 2.34
CA CYS A 221 -8.77 -22.21 3.16
C CYS A 221 -9.10 -22.16 4.67
N ARG A 222 -9.94 -21.22 5.11
CA ARG A 222 -10.45 -21.12 6.48
C ARG A 222 -11.07 -22.42 6.96
N HIS A 223 -11.95 -23.02 6.15
CA HIS A 223 -12.65 -24.24 6.53
C HIS A 223 -11.72 -25.45 6.67
N ALA A 224 -10.57 -25.43 5.99
CA ALA A 224 -9.53 -26.45 6.15
C ALA A 224 -8.71 -26.21 7.42
N TRP A 225 -8.43 -24.95 7.75
CA TRP A 225 -7.72 -24.56 8.96
C TRP A 225 -8.55 -24.76 10.23
N GLU A 226 -9.82 -24.38 10.24
CA GLU A 226 -10.74 -24.63 11.36
C GLU A 226 -10.87 -26.13 11.65
N ARG A 227 -10.88 -26.96 10.61
CA ARG A 227 -10.84 -28.42 10.74
C ARG A 227 -9.52 -28.92 11.33
N LEU A 228 -8.38 -28.48 10.80
CA LEU A 228 -7.07 -28.80 11.37
C LEU A 228 -6.99 -28.42 12.85
N TRP A 229 -7.52 -27.25 13.22
CA TRP A 229 -7.54 -26.79 14.61
C TRP A 229 -8.45 -27.63 15.51
N SER A 230 -9.66 -27.98 15.04
CA SER A 230 -10.54 -28.89 15.79
C SER A 230 -9.91 -30.27 15.98
N ASP A 231 -9.17 -30.74 14.98
CA ASP A 231 -8.45 -32.02 15.04
C ASP A 231 -7.28 -31.95 16.04
N PHE A 232 -6.52 -30.85 16.08
CA PHE A 232 -5.48 -30.65 17.10
C PHE A 232 -6.04 -30.53 18.52
N ALA A 233 -7.15 -29.82 18.71
CA ALA A 233 -7.79 -29.67 20.01
C ALA A 233 -8.36 -31.00 20.54
N THR A 234 -8.79 -31.89 19.65
CA THR A 234 -9.29 -33.23 20.00
C THR A 234 -8.18 -34.27 20.18
N GLN A 235 -6.98 -34.03 19.64
CA GLN A 235 -5.81 -34.90 19.77
C GLN A 235 -4.87 -34.55 20.94
N SER A 236 -5.15 -33.51 21.75
CA SER A 236 -4.44 -33.31 23.01
C SER A 236 -4.64 -34.54 23.90
N PRO A 237 -3.58 -35.31 24.24
CA PRO A 237 -3.73 -36.47 25.08
C PRO A 237 -4.19 -36.00 26.46
N LEU A 238 -5.36 -36.49 26.86
CA LEU A 238 -5.72 -36.59 28.26
C LEU A 238 -4.51 -37.16 29.02
N ALA A 239 -4.20 -36.49 30.11
CA ALA A 239 -3.12 -36.76 31.03
C ALA A 239 -2.82 -38.27 31.14
N SER A 240 -1.53 -38.59 31.17
CA SER A 240 -1.05 -39.82 31.78
C SER A 240 -1.70 -39.96 33.16
N GLU A 241 -2.73 -40.79 33.26
CA GLU A 241 -3.23 -41.29 34.54
C GLU A 241 -2.11 -42.12 35.17
N ASN A 242 -1.88 -41.85 36.46
CA ASN A 242 -0.81 -42.39 37.29
C ASN A 242 -0.67 -43.92 37.26
#